data_AF-B3TM67-F1
#
_entry.id   AF-B3TM67-F1
#
_cell.length_a   1.000
_cell.length_b   1.000
_cell.length_c   1.000
_cell.angle_alpha   90.00
_cell.angle_beta   90.00
_cell.angle_gamma   90.00
#
_symmetry.space_group_name_H-M   'P 1'
#
loop_
_entity.id
_entity.type
_entity.pdbx_description
1 polymer ?
#
loop_
_entity_poly.entity_id
_entity_poly.type
_entity_poly.pdbx_seq_one_letter_code
_entity_poly.pdbx_strand_id
1 'polypeptide(L)'
;WHQWKRMYNKEYNGADDEHRRNIWEKNVKHIEEHNLRHDRGLVTYKLGLNQFTDLTFEEFKAKYLMEMSLVSESLSDGISYEAEGNDVPASVDWREYGYVTEVKDQGQCGSCWAFSAVGAIEGQYLRKFQNQTLFSEQQLVDCTRRFGNHGCGGGWMENAYKYLKNSGLETASDYPYQGWEYQCQYRKELGVAKVTGAYTVHSGDEMKLMQMVGREGPAAVAVDAQSDFYMYESGIFQSQTCTSRSVTHAVLAVGYGTESGTDYWILKNSWGKWWGEDGYMRFARNRNNMCAIASVASVPMVERFP
;
A
#
# COMPACT_ATOMS: atom_id res chain seq x y z
N TRP A 1 -7.80 19.64 19.61
CA TRP A 1 -7.17 18.70 20.58
C TRP A 1 -8.14 17.68 21.18
N HIS A 2 -8.95 17.98 22.21
CA HIS A 2 -9.72 16.94 22.94
C HIS A 2 -10.72 16.15 22.09
N GLN A 3 -11.38 16.78 21.12
CA GLN A 3 -12.28 16.09 20.20
C GLN A 3 -11.53 15.09 19.31
N TRP A 4 -10.38 15.50 18.76
CA TRP A 4 -9.49 14.64 17.99
C TRP A 4 -8.99 13.44 18.83
N LYS A 5 -8.60 13.67 20.10
CA LYS A 5 -8.21 12.57 20.99
C LYS A 5 -9.32 11.54 21.20
N ARG A 6 -10.56 11.99 21.41
CA ARG A 6 -11.71 11.09 21.56
C ARG A 6 -12.01 10.32 20.27
N MET A 7 -11.90 10.98 19.12
CA MET A 7 -12.14 10.37 17.81
C MET A 7 -11.16 9.23 17.51
N TYR A 8 -9.89 9.41 17.85
CA TYR A 8 -8.82 8.44 17.58
C TYR A 8 -8.39 7.62 18.80
N ASN A 9 -9.19 7.63 19.86
CA ASN A 9 -8.94 6.92 21.12
C ASN A 9 -7.52 7.12 21.68
N LYS A 10 -7.07 8.39 21.73
CA LYS A 10 -5.73 8.76 22.19
C LYS A 10 -5.71 9.15 23.66
N GLU A 11 -4.85 8.47 24.41
CA GLU A 11 -4.61 8.72 25.83
C GLU A 11 -3.11 8.92 26.08
N TYR A 12 -2.77 9.93 26.88
CA TYR A 12 -1.38 10.27 27.22
C TYR A 12 -1.30 10.64 28.70
N ASN A 13 -0.13 10.40 29.30
CA ASN A 13 0.18 10.93 30.64
C ASN A 13 0.50 12.45 30.55
N GLY A 14 0.57 13.14 31.69
CA GLY A 14 0.66 14.61 31.73
C GLY A 14 1.77 15.22 30.87
N ALA A 15 3.00 14.72 30.96
CA ALA A 15 4.14 15.25 30.19
C ALA A 15 4.02 14.92 28.69
N ASP A 16 3.52 13.72 28.36
CA ASP A 16 3.31 13.30 26.99
C ASP A 16 2.14 14.05 26.31
N ASP A 17 1.09 14.45 27.04
CA ASP A 17 -0.06 15.16 26.47
C ASP A 17 0.34 16.53 25.91
N GLU A 18 1.16 17.29 26.64
CA GLU A 18 1.65 18.60 26.19
C GLU A 18 2.56 18.46 24.97
N HIS A 19 3.48 17.48 25.00
CA HIS A 19 4.37 17.20 23.86
C HIS A 19 3.59 16.80 22.60
N ARG A 20 2.65 15.85 22.74
CA ARG A 20 1.80 15.38 21.62
C ARG A 20 0.89 16.47 21.10
N ARG A 21 0.37 17.33 21.98
CA ARG A 21 -0.41 18.49 21.59
C ARG A 21 0.40 19.48 20.77
N ASN A 22 1.66 19.77 21.14
CA ASN A 22 2.52 20.69 20.39
C ASN A 22 2.80 20.18 18.97
N ILE A 23 3.04 18.87 18.81
CA ILE A 23 3.18 18.24 17.49
C ILE A 23 1.87 18.37 16.70
N TRP A 24 0.74 18.05 17.33
CA TRP A 24 -0.57 18.17 16.72
C TRP A 24 -0.88 19.59 16.25
N GLU A 25 -0.63 20.61 17.06
CA GLU A 25 -0.85 22.01 16.69
C GLU A 25 0.03 22.44 15.51
N LYS A 26 1.30 21.98 15.46
CA LYS A 26 2.18 22.22 14.32
C LYS A 26 1.66 21.58 13.03
N ASN A 27 1.18 20.34 13.12
CA ASN A 27 0.63 19.61 11.98
C ASN A 27 -0.69 20.22 11.50
N VAL A 28 -1.57 20.65 12.42
CA VAL A 28 -2.81 21.37 12.10
C VAL A 28 -2.52 22.65 11.33
N LYS A 29 -1.52 23.43 11.77
CA LYS A 29 -1.12 24.65 11.07
C LYS A 29 -0.65 24.35 9.65
N HIS A 30 0.16 23.30 9.44
CA HIS A 30 0.58 22.87 8.10
C HIS A 30 -0.61 22.47 7.21
N ILE A 31 -1.56 21.73 7.77
CA ILE A 31 -2.81 21.34 7.07
C ILE A 31 -3.58 22.58 6.61
N GLU A 32 -3.79 23.55 7.51
CA GLU A 32 -4.50 24.80 7.20
C GLU A 32 -3.79 25.60 6.10
N GLU A 33 -2.48 25.78 6.22
CA GLU A 33 -1.66 26.50 5.22
C GLU A 33 -1.68 25.81 3.85
N HIS A 34 -1.58 24.47 3.82
CA HIS A 34 -1.68 23.68 2.60
C HIS A 34 -3.07 23.81 1.95
N ASN A 35 -4.14 23.69 2.75
CA ASN A 35 -5.50 23.72 2.23
C ASN A 35 -5.89 25.12 1.70
N LEU A 36 -5.33 26.20 2.25
CA LEU A 36 -5.44 27.54 1.65
C LEU A 36 -4.80 27.63 0.26
N ARG A 37 -3.75 26.85 -0.02
CA ARG A 37 -3.16 26.75 -1.37
C ARG A 37 -4.07 25.94 -2.29
N HIS A 38 -4.68 24.87 -1.79
CA HIS A 38 -5.66 24.08 -2.54
C HIS A 38 -6.85 24.94 -2.97
N ASP A 39 -7.43 25.72 -2.05
CA ASP A 39 -8.60 26.56 -2.35
C ASP A 39 -8.30 27.68 -3.37
N ARG A 40 -7.01 28.00 -3.57
CA ARG A 40 -6.50 28.91 -4.60
C ARG A 40 -6.11 28.19 -5.91
N GLY A 41 -6.30 26.87 -6.00
CA GLY A 41 -5.92 26.05 -7.15
C GLY A 41 -4.41 25.86 -7.33
N LEU A 42 -3.60 26.09 -6.30
CA LEU A 42 -2.14 25.99 -6.36
C LEU A 42 -1.61 24.57 -6.12
N VAL A 43 -2.44 23.69 -5.56
CA VAL A 43 -2.18 22.25 -5.35
C VAL A 43 -3.47 21.47 -5.62
N THR A 44 -3.36 20.18 -5.93
CA THR A 44 -4.48 19.34 -6.43
C THR A 44 -5.07 18.39 -5.38
N TYR A 45 -4.65 18.51 -4.12
CA TYR A 45 -5.10 17.66 -3.03
C TYR A 45 -5.26 18.45 -1.74
N LYS A 46 -5.94 17.86 -0.75
CA LYS A 46 -6.09 18.39 0.60
C LYS A 46 -5.41 17.48 1.60
N LEU A 47 -4.94 18.10 2.69
CA LEU A 47 -4.51 17.41 3.89
C LEU A 47 -5.62 17.48 4.94
N GLY A 48 -5.65 16.51 5.85
CA GLY A 48 -6.67 16.43 6.89
C GLY A 48 -6.15 15.86 8.19
N LEU A 49 -6.96 15.99 9.24
CA LEU A 49 -6.67 15.40 10.54
C LEU A 49 -6.96 13.90 10.49
N ASN A 50 -5.99 13.09 10.93
CA ASN A 50 -6.12 11.65 11.01
C ASN A 50 -5.47 11.13 12.31
N GLN A 51 -5.40 9.80 12.46
CA GLN A 51 -4.85 9.16 13.67
C GLN A 51 -3.34 9.41 13.88
N PHE A 52 -2.65 9.98 12.88
CA PHE A 52 -1.21 10.26 12.91
C PHE A 52 -0.89 11.73 13.18
N THR A 53 -1.88 12.61 13.32
CA THR A 53 -1.63 14.05 13.45
C THR A 53 -0.83 14.45 14.70
N ASP A 54 -0.72 13.59 15.72
CA ASP A 54 0.14 13.77 16.90
C ASP A 54 1.58 13.24 16.74
N LEU A 55 1.95 12.77 15.54
CA LEU A 55 3.27 12.26 15.23
C LEU A 55 4.06 13.26 14.40
N THR A 56 5.36 13.33 14.65
CA THR A 56 6.29 13.91 13.68
C THR A 56 6.47 12.95 12.51
N PHE A 57 6.91 13.45 11.35
CA PHE A 57 7.18 12.56 10.21
C PHE A 57 8.28 11.54 10.52
N GLU A 58 9.29 11.89 11.32
CA GLU A 58 10.34 10.94 11.73
C GLU A 58 9.79 9.82 12.63
N GLU A 59 8.91 10.15 13.58
CA GLU A 59 8.22 9.13 14.38
C GLU A 59 7.30 8.25 13.52
N PHE A 60 6.61 8.84 12.55
CA PHE A 60 5.77 8.12 11.61
C PHE A 60 6.62 7.15 10.77
N LYS A 61 7.70 7.65 10.18
CA LYS A 61 8.64 6.88 9.36
C LYS A 61 9.20 5.70 10.15
N ALA A 62 9.64 5.91 11.39
CA ALA A 62 10.21 4.86 12.23
C ALA A 62 9.23 3.74 12.61
N LYS A 63 7.92 4.00 12.57
CA LYS A 63 6.88 3.05 13.03
C LYS A 63 6.07 2.40 11.92
N TYR A 64 5.80 3.13 10.84
CA TYR A 64 4.83 2.73 9.80
C TYR A 64 5.46 2.51 8.43
N LEU A 65 6.62 3.13 8.18
CA LEU A 65 7.35 2.98 6.92
C LEU A 65 8.45 1.94 7.07
N MET A 66 9.02 1.56 5.92
CA MET A 66 10.22 0.73 5.83
C MET A 66 11.29 1.46 5.04
N GLU A 67 12.56 1.07 5.19
CA GLU A 67 13.60 1.51 4.27
C GLU A 67 13.90 0.39 3.28
N MET A 68 13.58 0.66 2.01
CA MET A 68 13.76 -0.27 0.92
C MET A 68 14.63 0.39 -0.15
N SER A 69 15.88 -0.06 -0.26
CA SER A 69 16.70 0.30 -1.42
C SER A 69 16.16 -0.42 -2.65
N LEU A 70 16.00 0.29 -3.76
CA LEU A 70 15.72 -0.36 -5.04
C LEU A 70 16.94 -1.20 -5.38
N VAL A 71 16.81 -2.51 -5.21
CA VAL A 71 17.86 -3.46 -5.61
C VAL A 71 17.73 -3.67 -7.13
N SER A 72 18.86 -3.78 -7.81
CA SER A 72 19.02 -4.06 -9.25
C SER A 72 17.93 -4.99 -9.84
N GLU A 73 17.41 -4.63 -11.03
CA GLU A 73 16.45 -5.41 -11.85
C GLU A 73 16.84 -6.90 -11.99
N SER A 74 18.12 -7.23 -11.84
CA SER A 74 18.71 -8.55 -12.04
C SER A 74 18.34 -9.63 -11.01
N LEU A 75 17.39 -9.39 -10.09
CA LEU A 75 17.06 -10.31 -8.97
C LEU A 75 15.59 -10.72 -8.87
N SER A 76 14.73 -10.25 -9.79
CA SER A 76 13.34 -10.70 -9.84
C SER A 76 13.24 -12.06 -10.53
N ASP A 77 12.56 -13.00 -9.88
CA ASP A 77 12.15 -14.29 -10.49
C ASP A 77 10.80 -14.15 -11.23
N GLY A 78 10.33 -12.91 -11.43
CA GLY A 78 9.08 -12.56 -12.10
C GLY A 78 9.21 -12.46 -13.61
N ILE A 79 8.06 -12.42 -14.29
CA ILE A 79 7.96 -12.21 -15.73
C ILE A 79 7.81 -10.72 -15.97
N SER A 80 8.81 -10.10 -16.63
CA SER A 80 8.71 -8.69 -17.05
C SER A 80 7.43 -8.49 -17.85
N TYR A 81 6.58 -7.55 -17.41
CA TYR A 81 5.38 -7.20 -18.13
C TYR A 81 5.76 -6.37 -19.35
N GLU A 82 5.30 -6.79 -20.52
CA GLU A 82 5.48 -6.05 -21.76
C GLU A 82 4.17 -5.34 -22.11
N ALA A 83 4.30 -4.10 -22.55
CA ALA A 83 3.16 -3.36 -23.04
C ALA A 83 2.82 -3.87 -24.46
N GLU A 84 1.58 -4.29 -24.69
CA GLU A 84 1.12 -4.76 -26.00
C GLU A 84 -0.14 -4.01 -26.42
N GLY A 85 -0.07 -3.22 -27.49
CA GLY A 85 -1.24 -2.48 -28.01
C GLY A 85 -1.84 -1.48 -27.01
N ASN A 86 -3.07 -1.03 -27.28
CA ASN A 86 -3.81 -0.08 -26.44
C ASN A 86 -5.12 -0.68 -25.90
N ASP A 87 -5.19 -2.00 -25.72
CA ASP A 87 -6.45 -2.71 -25.46
C ASP A 87 -6.90 -2.68 -23.99
N VAL A 88 -6.45 -1.69 -23.20
CA VAL A 88 -6.93 -1.48 -21.83
C VAL A 88 -7.91 -0.31 -21.76
N PRO A 89 -8.93 -0.37 -20.88
CA PRO A 89 -9.86 0.74 -20.71
C PRO A 89 -9.13 2.03 -20.30
N ALA A 90 -9.69 3.18 -20.67
CA ALA A 90 -9.14 4.49 -20.30
C ALA A 90 -9.18 4.75 -18.78
N SER A 91 -10.13 4.13 -18.08
CA SER A 91 -10.21 4.10 -16.63
C SER A 91 -10.69 2.73 -16.16
N VAL A 92 -10.15 2.28 -15.04
CA VAL A 92 -10.55 1.05 -14.36
C VAL A 92 -10.58 1.31 -12.87
N ASP A 93 -11.60 0.78 -12.20
CA ASP A 93 -11.67 0.72 -10.75
C ASP A 93 -12.10 -0.68 -10.33
N TRP A 94 -11.15 -1.51 -9.89
CA TRP A 94 -11.41 -2.90 -9.53
C TRP A 94 -12.31 -3.05 -8.29
N ARG A 95 -12.57 -1.97 -7.55
CA ARG A 95 -13.56 -1.95 -6.47
C ARG A 95 -14.97 -2.18 -7.01
N GLU A 96 -15.29 -1.60 -8.17
CA GLU A 96 -16.60 -1.74 -8.82
C GLU A 96 -16.88 -3.17 -9.30
N TYR A 97 -15.82 -3.95 -9.54
CA TYR A 97 -15.89 -5.35 -9.96
C TYR A 97 -15.83 -6.34 -8.79
N GLY A 98 -15.70 -5.84 -7.55
CA GLY A 98 -15.60 -6.68 -6.36
C GLY A 98 -14.27 -7.44 -6.22
N TYR A 99 -13.21 -6.99 -6.88
CA TYR A 99 -11.87 -7.62 -6.82
C TYR A 99 -10.95 -6.96 -5.78
N VAL A 100 -11.53 -6.16 -4.88
CA VAL A 100 -10.80 -5.46 -3.83
C VAL A 100 -11.54 -5.68 -2.52
N THR A 101 -10.84 -6.25 -1.55
CA THR A 101 -11.35 -6.44 -0.18
C THR A 101 -11.43 -5.12 0.57
N GLU A 102 -11.99 -5.12 1.78
CA GLU A 102 -12.01 -3.92 2.60
C GLU A 102 -10.60 -3.41 2.98
N VAL A 103 -10.50 -2.11 3.26
CA VAL A 103 -9.28 -1.50 3.78
C VAL A 103 -8.99 -2.04 5.18
N LYS A 104 -7.76 -2.52 5.38
CA LYS A 104 -7.23 -3.03 6.64
C LYS A 104 -6.28 -2.01 7.29
N ASP A 105 -5.79 -2.32 8.49
CA ASP A 105 -4.87 -1.47 9.26
C ASP A 105 -3.67 -2.28 9.75
N GLN A 106 -2.47 -1.89 9.34
CA GLN A 106 -1.21 -2.51 9.74
C GLN A 106 -0.78 -2.12 11.16
N GLY A 107 -1.36 -1.08 11.76
CA GLY A 107 -0.92 -0.56 13.04
C GLY A 107 0.56 -0.16 13.06
N GLN A 108 1.22 -0.27 14.22
CA GLN A 108 2.61 0.16 14.42
C GLN A 108 3.63 -0.91 14.00
N CYS A 109 3.47 -1.44 12.79
CA CYS A 109 4.32 -2.48 12.21
C CYS A 109 4.61 -2.15 10.75
N GLY A 110 5.87 -2.11 10.33
CA GLY A 110 6.32 -1.90 8.94
C GLY A 110 6.03 -3.11 8.04
N SER A 111 4.77 -3.53 7.97
CA SER A 111 4.30 -4.73 7.26
C SER A 111 3.43 -4.42 6.05
N CYS A 112 3.41 -3.18 5.56
CA CYS A 112 2.62 -2.81 4.38
C CYS A 112 2.95 -3.65 3.13
N TRP A 113 4.18 -4.19 3.04
CA TRP A 113 4.58 -5.16 2.01
C TRP A 113 3.71 -6.43 2.05
N ALA A 114 3.35 -6.91 3.24
CA ALA A 114 2.47 -8.07 3.41
C ALA A 114 1.04 -7.73 2.98
N PHE A 115 0.52 -6.57 3.37
CA PHE A 115 -0.81 -6.09 2.96
C PHE A 115 -0.91 -5.88 1.44
N SER A 116 0.12 -5.31 0.83
CA SER A 116 0.20 -5.12 -0.62
C SER A 116 0.21 -6.46 -1.36
N ALA A 117 1.04 -7.41 -0.92
CA ALA A 117 1.09 -8.77 -1.48
C ALA A 117 -0.25 -9.51 -1.32
N VAL A 118 -0.83 -9.49 -0.11
CA VAL A 118 -2.13 -10.12 0.17
C VAL A 118 -3.23 -9.49 -0.67
N GLY A 119 -3.29 -8.16 -0.78
CA GLY A 119 -4.31 -7.48 -1.58
C GLY A 119 -4.26 -7.86 -3.06
N ALA A 120 -3.06 -8.04 -3.63
CA ALA A 120 -2.91 -8.51 -5.00
C ALA A 120 -3.37 -9.98 -5.13
N ILE A 121 -3.03 -10.85 -4.17
CA ILE A 121 -3.49 -12.25 -4.15
C ILE A 121 -5.01 -12.34 -4.02
N GLU A 122 -5.61 -11.56 -3.11
CA GLU A 122 -7.06 -11.46 -2.91
C GLU A 122 -7.76 -11.08 -4.23
N GLY A 123 -7.25 -10.07 -4.94
CA GLY A 123 -7.83 -9.65 -6.22
C GLY A 123 -7.78 -10.73 -7.29
N GLN A 124 -6.68 -11.47 -7.39
CA GLN A 124 -6.54 -12.60 -8.32
C GLN A 124 -7.43 -13.78 -7.95
N TYR A 125 -7.53 -14.09 -6.66
CA TYR A 125 -8.35 -15.17 -6.14
C TYR A 125 -9.84 -14.89 -6.37
N LEU A 126 -10.29 -13.66 -6.07
CA LEU A 126 -11.63 -13.17 -6.35
C LEU A 126 -11.97 -13.25 -7.84
N ARG A 127 -11.09 -12.73 -8.70
CA ARG A 127 -11.28 -12.77 -10.16
C ARG A 127 -11.42 -14.19 -10.70
N LYS A 128 -10.57 -15.11 -10.24
CA LYS A 128 -10.49 -16.48 -10.80
C LYS A 128 -11.53 -17.44 -10.22
N PHE A 129 -11.87 -17.28 -8.95
CA PHE A 129 -12.70 -18.25 -8.22
C PHE A 129 -14.02 -17.69 -7.70
N GLN A 130 -14.28 -16.38 -7.86
CA GLN A 130 -15.48 -15.69 -7.39
C GLN A 130 -15.75 -15.94 -5.89
N ASN A 131 -14.68 -16.01 -5.10
CA ASN A 131 -14.75 -16.29 -3.67
C ASN A 131 -14.05 -15.18 -2.88
N GLN A 132 -14.78 -14.57 -1.95
CA GLN A 132 -14.31 -13.49 -1.09
C GLN A 132 -13.58 -14.05 0.13
N THR A 133 -12.39 -14.60 -0.11
CA THR A 133 -11.48 -15.03 0.94
C THR A 133 -10.60 -13.86 1.39
N LEU A 134 -10.60 -13.56 2.69
CA LEU A 134 -9.60 -12.69 3.30
C LEU A 134 -8.38 -13.53 3.67
N PHE A 135 -7.19 -13.14 3.21
CA PHE A 135 -5.96 -13.87 3.47
C PHE A 135 -5.11 -13.24 4.58
N SER A 136 -4.22 -14.04 5.17
CA SER A 136 -3.40 -13.64 6.31
C SER A 136 -2.14 -12.86 5.91
N GLU A 137 -2.08 -11.59 6.30
CA GLU A 137 -0.82 -10.84 6.30
C GLU A 137 0.15 -11.36 7.36
N GLN A 138 -0.37 -11.84 8.50
CA GLN A 138 0.45 -12.29 9.63
C GLN A 138 1.30 -13.50 9.30
N GLN A 139 0.75 -14.45 8.54
CA GLN A 139 1.51 -15.58 8.05
C GLN A 139 2.72 -15.10 7.24
N LEU A 140 2.55 -14.08 6.39
CA LEU A 140 3.67 -13.53 5.64
C LEU A 140 4.70 -12.89 6.57
N VAL A 141 4.24 -12.05 7.51
CA VAL A 141 5.09 -11.39 8.51
C VAL A 141 5.97 -12.41 9.26
N ASP A 142 5.40 -13.51 9.72
CA ASP A 142 6.07 -14.48 10.58
C ASP A 142 6.91 -15.52 9.81
N CYS A 143 6.50 -15.90 8.59
CA CYS A 143 7.03 -17.09 7.90
C CYS A 143 8.02 -16.79 6.77
N THR A 144 8.18 -15.53 6.35
CA THR A 144 8.93 -15.21 5.12
C THR A 144 10.37 -14.72 5.35
N ARG A 145 10.88 -14.78 6.59
CA ARG A 145 12.27 -14.39 6.88
C ARG A 145 13.31 -15.10 6.02
N ARG A 146 13.14 -16.41 5.82
CA ARG A 146 14.04 -17.23 4.98
C ARG A 146 14.03 -16.83 3.50
N PHE A 147 13.05 -16.03 3.08
CA PHE A 147 12.90 -15.53 1.72
C PHE A 147 13.33 -14.05 1.60
N GLY A 148 13.88 -13.45 2.65
CA GLY A 148 14.46 -12.10 2.61
C GLY A 148 13.58 -10.99 3.20
N ASN A 149 12.44 -11.32 3.80
CA ASN A 149 11.62 -10.34 4.53
C ASN A 149 12.03 -10.26 6.01
N HIS A 150 11.62 -9.19 6.68
CA HIS A 150 12.03 -8.89 8.06
C HIS A 150 10.84 -8.55 8.96
N GLY A 151 9.68 -9.16 8.71
CA GLY A 151 8.47 -8.96 9.49
C GLY A 151 8.04 -7.49 9.52
N CYS A 152 7.96 -6.91 10.73
CA CYS A 152 7.67 -5.49 10.93
C CYS A 152 8.83 -4.54 10.58
N GLY A 153 10.03 -5.07 10.31
CA GLY A 153 11.19 -4.30 9.85
C GLY A 153 11.20 -4.04 8.33
N GLY A 154 10.18 -4.48 7.60
CA GLY A 154 10.06 -4.33 6.15
C GLY A 154 10.28 -5.61 5.36
N GLY A 155 10.02 -5.55 4.07
CA GLY A 155 10.05 -6.72 3.19
C GLY A 155 9.52 -6.39 1.79
N TRP A 156 9.54 -7.39 0.92
CA TRP A 156 9.15 -7.26 -0.48
C TRP A 156 8.00 -8.21 -0.82
N MET A 157 7.07 -7.72 -1.62
CA MET A 157 5.90 -8.50 -2.07
C MET A 157 6.35 -9.74 -2.85
N GLU A 158 7.37 -9.61 -3.71
CA GLU A 158 7.91 -10.74 -4.48
C GLU A 158 8.55 -11.82 -3.60
N ASN A 159 9.16 -11.48 -2.47
CA ASN A 159 9.67 -12.48 -1.52
C ASN A 159 8.54 -13.27 -0.87
N ALA A 160 7.40 -12.62 -0.61
CA ALA A 160 6.19 -13.32 -0.17
C ALA A 160 5.70 -14.30 -1.25
N TYR A 161 5.71 -13.89 -2.52
CA TYR A 161 5.35 -14.77 -3.63
C TYR A 161 6.28 -15.97 -3.75
N LYS A 162 7.60 -15.79 -3.54
CA LYS A 162 8.58 -16.90 -3.51
C LYS A 162 8.25 -17.92 -2.42
N TYR A 163 7.87 -17.46 -1.22
CA TYR A 163 7.39 -18.34 -0.15
C TYR A 163 6.12 -19.12 -0.55
N LEU A 164 5.18 -18.42 -1.17
CA LEU A 164 3.88 -18.97 -1.59
C LEU A 164 3.93 -19.86 -2.84
N LYS A 165 5.10 -20.01 -3.48
CA LYS A 165 5.31 -21.07 -4.50
C LYS A 165 5.25 -22.47 -3.88
N ASN A 166 5.68 -22.61 -2.63
CA ASN A 166 5.81 -23.90 -1.95
C ASN A 166 4.91 -24.03 -0.70
N SER A 167 4.25 -22.95 -0.29
CA SER A 167 3.37 -22.91 0.88
C SER A 167 2.01 -22.33 0.49
N GLY A 168 0.95 -22.83 1.10
CA GLY A 168 -0.39 -22.26 0.94
C GLY A 168 -0.54 -21.04 1.84
N LEU A 169 -1.20 -20.01 1.34
CA LEU A 169 -1.63 -18.86 2.12
C LEU A 169 -2.93 -19.21 2.85
N GLU A 170 -2.91 -19.10 4.17
CA GLU A 170 -4.03 -19.29 5.08
C GLU A 170 -4.95 -18.07 5.07
N THR A 171 -6.18 -18.28 5.54
CA THR A 171 -7.14 -17.19 5.69
C THR A 171 -6.79 -16.28 6.87
N ALA A 172 -7.28 -15.05 6.85
CA ALA A 172 -7.17 -14.13 7.98
C ALA A 172 -7.87 -14.65 9.25
N SER A 173 -8.84 -15.57 9.12
CA SER A 173 -9.47 -16.21 10.27
C SER A 173 -8.61 -17.32 10.89
N ASP A 174 -7.87 -18.07 10.07
CA ASP A 174 -7.03 -19.17 10.53
C ASP A 174 -5.69 -18.70 11.10
N TYR A 175 -5.19 -17.56 10.57
CA TYR A 175 -3.98 -16.90 11.04
C TYR A 175 -4.20 -15.37 11.15
N PRO A 176 -4.82 -14.89 12.25
CA PRO A 176 -5.20 -13.48 12.41
C PRO A 176 -4.03 -12.52 12.56
N TYR A 177 -4.22 -11.29 12.05
CA TYR A 177 -3.24 -10.20 12.18
C TYR A 177 -3.08 -9.71 13.62
N GLN A 178 -1.82 -9.56 14.04
CA GLN A 178 -1.43 -9.17 15.40
C GLN A 178 -0.60 -7.87 15.43
N GLY A 179 -0.12 -7.37 14.29
CA GLY A 179 0.66 -6.14 14.24
C GLY A 179 2.04 -6.24 14.90
N TRP A 180 2.56 -7.47 15.05
CA TRP A 180 3.90 -7.75 15.56
C TRP A 180 4.41 -9.05 14.95
N GLU A 181 5.72 -9.25 14.92
CA GLU A 181 6.31 -10.48 14.40
C GLU A 181 6.43 -11.56 15.48
N TYR A 182 5.92 -12.75 15.17
CA TYR A 182 5.97 -13.93 16.02
C TYR A 182 6.67 -15.10 15.33
N GLN A 183 6.79 -16.20 16.05
CA GLN A 183 7.24 -17.46 15.46
C GLN A 183 6.18 -17.98 14.47
N CYS A 184 6.59 -18.24 13.24
CA CYS A 184 5.76 -18.83 12.19
C CYS A 184 4.93 -20.04 12.69
N GLN A 185 3.60 -19.93 12.61
CA GLN A 185 2.63 -20.97 12.97
C GLN A 185 1.94 -21.59 11.76
N TYR A 186 2.56 -21.53 10.57
CA TYR A 186 1.97 -22.03 9.33
C TYR A 186 1.56 -23.51 9.43
N ARG A 187 0.32 -23.79 9.06
CA ARG A 187 -0.29 -25.12 8.97
C ARG A 187 -0.67 -25.42 7.53
N LYS A 188 -0.03 -26.45 6.95
CA LYS A 188 -0.20 -26.79 5.54
C LYS A 188 -1.65 -27.11 5.19
N GLU A 189 -2.36 -27.78 6.09
CA GLU A 189 -3.75 -28.18 5.96
C GLU A 189 -4.74 -27.01 5.91
N LEU A 190 -4.33 -25.79 6.29
CA LEU A 190 -5.14 -24.57 6.22
C LEU A 190 -4.78 -23.68 5.04
N GLY A 191 -3.80 -24.07 4.22
CA GLY A 191 -3.44 -23.35 3.01
C GLY A 191 -4.58 -23.34 2.00
N VAL A 192 -4.97 -22.16 1.51
CA VAL A 192 -6.11 -22.00 0.58
C VAL A 192 -5.64 -21.57 -0.82
N ALA A 193 -4.65 -20.70 -0.91
CA ALA A 193 -4.14 -20.18 -2.18
C ALA A 193 -2.62 -20.34 -2.29
N LYS A 194 -2.10 -20.50 -3.50
CA LYS A 194 -0.66 -20.51 -3.79
C LYS A 194 -0.33 -19.59 -4.95
N VAL A 195 0.94 -19.21 -5.07
CA VAL A 195 1.44 -18.40 -6.18
C VAL A 195 2.23 -19.28 -7.14
N THR A 196 1.94 -19.23 -8.44
CA THR A 196 2.67 -20.00 -9.47
C THR A 196 3.69 -19.17 -10.25
N GLY A 197 3.53 -17.85 -10.22
CA GLY A 197 4.38 -16.87 -10.90
C GLY A 197 3.95 -15.46 -10.53
N ALA A 198 4.61 -14.45 -11.09
CA ALA A 198 4.18 -13.06 -10.98
C ALA A 198 4.62 -12.30 -12.22
N TYR A 199 3.76 -11.39 -12.69
CA TYR A 199 4.16 -10.32 -13.60
C TYR A 199 4.79 -9.19 -12.80
N THR A 200 5.79 -8.52 -13.39
CA THR A 200 6.53 -7.45 -12.73
C THR A 200 6.79 -6.25 -13.64
N VAL A 201 6.74 -5.04 -13.07
CA VAL A 201 7.19 -3.79 -13.73
C VAL A 201 8.18 -3.10 -12.81
N HIS A 202 9.47 -3.13 -13.19
CA HIS A 202 10.57 -2.49 -12.45
C HIS A 202 11.25 -1.36 -13.22
N SER A 203 10.87 -1.17 -14.48
CA SER A 203 11.49 -0.22 -15.40
C SER A 203 11.16 1.26 -15.10
N GLY A 204 10.21 1.52 -14.21
CA GLY A 204 9.64 2.87 -14.01
C GLY A 204 8.64 3.27 -15.10
N ASP A 205 8.24 2.35 -15.97
CA ASP A 205 7.32 2.61 -17.07
C ASP A 205 5.86 2.55 -16.58
N GLU A 206 5.26 3.72 -16.39
CA GLU A 206 3.86 3.84 -15.96
C GLU A 206 2.87 3.28 -16.99
N MET A 207 3.22 3.21 -18.28
CA MET A 207 2.36 2.60 -19.30
C MET A 207 2.31 1.08 -19.12
N LYS A 208 3.45 0.44 -18.86
CA LYS A 208 3.51 -0.99 -18.52
C LYS A 208 2.70 -1.29 -17.26
N LEU A 209 2.84 -0.46 -16.22
CA LEU A 209 2.03 -0.60 -15.00
C LEU A 209 0.54 -0.44 -15.29
N MET A 210 0.15 0.52 -16.14
CA MET A 210 -1.26 0.78 -16.46
C MET A 210 -1.88 -0.40 -17.19
N GLN A 211 -1.15 -0.95 -18.16
CA GLN A 211 -1.61 -2.14 -18.88
C GLN A 211 -1.69 -3.36 -17.97
N MET A 212 -0.71 -3.56 -17.08
CA MET A 212 -0.74 -4.64 -16.10
C MET A 212 -1.95 -4.51 -15.16
N VAL A 213 -2.23 -3.32 -14.64
CA VAL A 213 -3.41 -3.08 -13.79
C VAL A 213 -4.70 -3.28 -14.57
N GLY A 214 -4.78 -2.77 -15.80
CA GLY A 214 -5.99 -2.83 -16.63
C GLY A 214 -6.33 -4.23 -17.14
N ARG A 215 -5.32 -5.10 -17.33
CA ARG A 215 -5.50 -6.47 -17.84
C ARG A 215 -5.52 -7.52 -16.76
N GLU A 216 -4.61 -7.43 -15.80
CA GLU A 216 -4.37 -8.50 -14.83
C GLU A 216 -5.14 -8.28 -13.52
N GLY A 217 -5.40 -7.03 -13.11
CA GLY A 217 -6.13 -6.74 -11.88
C GLY A 217 -5.33 -5.83 -10.94
N PRO A 218 -5.71 -5.76 -9.65
CA PRO A 218 -4.96 -5.00 -8.66
C PRO A 218 -3.48 -5.41 -8.59
N ALA A 219 -2.58 -4.43 -8.64
CA ALA A 219 -1.14 -4.63 -8.62
C ALA A 219 -0.53 -4.15 -7.30
N ALA A 220 0.30 -4.98 -6.69
CA ALA A 220 1.13 -4.59 -5.56
C ALA A 220 2.19 -3.59 -6.06
N VAL A 221 2.30 -2.42 -5.46
CA VAL A 221 3.27 -1.38 -5.84
C VAL A 221 3.99 -0.83 -4.61
N ALA A 222 5.21 -0.34 -4.78
CA ALA A 222 5.91 0.44 -3.76
C ALA A 222 6.07 1.89 -4.18
N VAL A 223 6.01 2.79 -3.19
CA VAL A 223 6.16 4.23 -3.36
C VAL A 223 7.08 4.82 -2.29
N ASP A 224 7.64 5.99 -2.59
CA ASP A 224 8.29 6.86 -1.61
C ASP A 224 7.23 7.74 -0.90
N ALA A 225 6.79 7.30 0.28
CA ALA A 225 5.83 8.02 1.11
C ALA A 225 6.49 9.16 1.90
N GLN A 226 6.19 10.40 1.54
CA GLN A 226 6.76 11.63 2.11
C GLN A 226 5.84 12.27 3.19
N SER A 227 6.25 13.42 3.74
CA SER A 227 5.55 14.08 4.86
C SER A 227 4.08 14.43 4.59
N ASP A 228 3.73 14.83 3.37
CA ASP A 228 2.34 15.16 3.05
C ASP A 228 1.51 13.90 2.77
N PHE A 229 2.17 12.78 2.47
CA PHE A 229 1.51 11.50 2.17
C PHE A 229 0.73 11.00 3.39
N TYR A 230 1.34 11.00 4.59
CA TYR A 230 0.66 10.48 5.78
C TYR A 230 -0.46 11.38 6.31
N MET A 231 -0.56 12.64 5.84
CA MET A 231 -1.65 13.57 6.17
C MET A 231 -2.70 13.71 5.06
N TYR A 232 -2.56 12.99 3.95
CA TYR A 232 -3.48 13.07 2.82
C TYR A 232 -4.93 12.79 3.24
N GLU A 233 -5.85 13.61 2.73
CA GLU A 233 -7.30 13.47 2.95
C GLU A 233 -8.06 13.22 1.65
N SER A 234 -7.78 14.00 0.60
CA SER A 234 -8.55 13.91 -0.65
C SER A 234 -7.87 14.58 -1.84
N GLY A 235 -8.35 14.30 -3.06
CA GLY A 235 -7.84 14.89 -4.30
C GLY A 235 -6.69 14.09 -4.93
N ILE A 236 -6.07 14.62 -5.97
CA ILE A 236 -4.96 13.93 -6.67
C ILE A 236 -3.65 14.34 -6.01
N PHE A 237 -3.10 13.45 -5.19
CA PHE A 237 -1.83 13.64 -4.51
C PHE A 237 -0.71 13.84 -5.53
N GLN A 238 0.15 14.83 -5.27
CA GLN A 238 1.35 15.13 -6.06
C GLN A 238 2.50 15.52 -5.13
N SER A 239 3.69 15.07 -5.45
CA SER A 239 4.91 15.47 -4.74
C SER A 239 6.02 15.83 -5.72
N GLN A 240 6.73 16.91 -5.39
CA GLN A 240 7.95 17.32 -6.09
C GLN A 240 9.21 16.92 -5.32
N THR A 241 9.05 16.38 -4.10
CA THR A 241 10.15 16.07 -3.18
C THR A 241 10.44 14.58 -3.06
N CYS A 242 9.49 13.71 -3.45
CA CYS A 242 9.73 12.28 -3.47
C CYS A 242 10.71 11.88 -4.58
N THR A 243 11.36 10.74 -4.39
CA THR A 243 12.37 10.21 -5.31
C THR A 243 11.86 8.96 -6.03
N SER A 244 12.38 8.70 -7.23
CA SER A 244 12.17 7.43 -7.95
C SER A 244 13.31 6.43 -7.71
N ARG A 245 14.21 6.68 -6.74
CA ARG A 245 15.42 5.87 -6.47
C ARG A 245 15.34 5.00 -5.22
N SER A 246 14.41 5.29 -4.33
CA SER A 246 14.15 4.53 -3.11
C SER A 246 12.66 4.54 -2.86
N VAL A 247 12.17 3.52 -2.18
CA VAL A 247 10.76 3.40 -1.79
C VAL A 247 10.70 3.14 -0.29
N THR A 248 9.60 3.54 0.34
CA THR A 248 9.44 3.47 1.80
C THR A 248 8.13 2.84 2.23
N HIS A 249 7.21 2.62 1.29
CA HIS A 249 5.88 2.10 1.58
C HIS A 249 5.37 1.24 0.43
N ALA A 250 4.64 0.16 0.75
CA ALA A 250 3.97 -0.68 -0.24
C ALA A 250 2.46 -0.51 -0.12
N VAL A 251 1.79 -0.34 -1.27
CA VAL A 251 0.35 -0.15 -1.40
C VAL A 251 -0.17 -0.99 -2.55
N LEU A 252 -1.47 -0.95 -2.81
CA LEU A 252 -2.08 -1.71 -3.91
C LEU A 252 -2.70 -0.74 -4.92
N ALA A 253 -2.22 -0.75 -6.17
CA ALA A 253 -2.86 -0.04 -7.27
C ALA A 253 -4.09 -0.84 -7.73
N VAL A 254 -5.28 -0.34 -7.38
CA VAL A 254 -6.57 -0.99 -7.66
C VAL A 254 -7.28 -0.41 -8.88
N GLY A 255 -6.67 0.55 -9.56
CA GLY A 255 -7.28 1.21 -10.69
C GLY A 255 -6.54 2.46 -11.11
N TYR A 256 -7.08 3.13 -12.11
CA TYR A 256 -6.58 4.38 -12.65
C TYR A 256 -7.70 5.11 -13.41
N GLY A 257 -7.51 6.41 -13.62
CA GLY A 257 -8.42 7.22 -14.40
C GLY A 257 -7.83 8.59 -14.72
N THR A 258 -8.71 9.50 -15.11
CA THR A 258 -8.40 10.89 -15.43
C THR A 258 -9.52 11.78 -14.89
N GLU A 259 -9.19 12.81 -14.12
CA GLU A 259 -10.15 13.79 -13.64
C GLU A 259 -9.66 15.19 -14.02
N SER A 260 -10.50 15.96 -14.70
CA SER A 260 -10.19 17.34 -15.11
C SER A 260 -8.84 17.48 -15.84
N GLY A 261 -8.52 16.51 -16.70
CA GLY A 261 -7.26 16.46 -17.46
C GLY A 261 -6.02 16.01 -16.66
N THR A 262 -6.18 15.57 -15.41
CA THR A 262 -5.11 15.00 -14.60
C THR A 262 -5.29 13.50 -14.45
N ASP A 263 -4.31 12.74 -14.93
CA ASP A 263 -4.25 11.29 -14.79
C ASP A 263 -3.91 10.90 -13.34
N TYR A 264 -4.57 9.86 -12.83
CA TYR A 264 -4.32 9.32 -11.51
C TYR A 264 -4.35 7.79 -11.47
N TRP A 265 -3.66 7.25 -10.47
CA TRP A 265 -3.80 5.90 -9.92
C TRP A 265 -4.78 5.92 -8.77
N ILE A 266 -5.51 4.82 -8.56
CA ILE A 266 -6.30 4.59 -7.35
C ILE A 266 -5.50 3.63 -6.48
N LEU A 267 -5.01 4.10 -5.34
CA LEU A 267 -4.18 3.32 -4.42
C LEU A 267 -4.98 2.96 -3.18
N LYS A 268 -5.01 1.67 -2.84
CA LYS A 268 -5.49 1.18 -1.55
C LYS A 268 -4.34 1.15 -0.56
N ASN A 269 -4.51 1.78 0.60
CA ASN A 269 -3.53 1.80 1.67
C ASN A 269 -3.88 0.79 2.78
N SER A 270 -2.97 0.62 3.75
CA SER A 270 -3.08 -0.27 4.90
C SER A 270 -3.03 0.49 6.24
N TRP A 271 -3.54 1.73 6.25
CA TRP A 271 -3.58 2.60 7.45
C TRP A 271 -5.01 2.83 7.95
N GLY A 272 -5.91 1.89 7.68
CA GLY A 272 -7.32 2.00 8.04
C GLY A 272 -8.10 3.03 7.20
N LYS A 273 -9.43 3.01 7.36
CA LYS A 273 -10.37 3.86 6.60
C LYS A 273 -10.34 5.33 7.03
N TRP A 274 -9.69 5.64 8.15
CA TRP A 274 -9.59 6.99 8.71
C TRP A 274 -8.54 7.87 8.01
N TRP A 275 -7.75 7.27 7.13
CA TRP A 275 -6.73 7.96 6.34
C TRP A 275 -7.20 8.09 4.88
N GLY A 276 -6.96 9.24 4.25
CA GLY A 276 -7.29 9.47 2.85
C GLY A 276 -8.78 9.36 2.52
N GLU A 277 -9.07 8.98 1.28
CA GLU A 277 -10.42 8.81 0.75
C GLU A 277 -10.94 7.41 1.14
N ASP A 278 -11.42 7.26 2.38
CA ASP A 278 -11.86 5.98 2.97
C ASP A 278 -10.78 4.88 2.93
N GLY A 279 -9.52 5.25 3.16
CA GLY A 279 -8.36 4.36 3.10
C GLY A 279 -7.70 4.28 1.72
N TYR A 280 -8.18 5.06 0.76
CA TYR A 280 -7.61 5.16 -0.59
C TYR A 280 -6.93 6.51 -0.82
N MET A 281 -6.14 6.56 -1.89
CA MET A 281 -5.55 7.79 -2.39
C MET A 281 -5.61 7.79 -3.91
N ARG A 282 -6.04 8.92 -4.47
CA ARG A 282 -5.77 9.22 -5.87
C ARG A 282 -4.38 9.82 -5.99
N PHE A 283 -3.51 9.18 -6.75
CA PHE A 283 -2.08 9.50 -6.81
C PHE A 283 -1.72 9.81 -8.26
N ALA A 284 -1.06 10.94 -8.53
CA ALA A 284 -0.85 11.36 -9.91
C ALA A 284 -0.10 10.31 -10.76
N ARG A 285 -0.62 10.09 -11.96
CA ARG A 285 -0.12 9.16 -12.97
C ARG A 285 0.45 9.93 -14.16
N ASN A 286 1.35 9.32 -14.91
CA ASN A 286 2.02 9.91 -16.07
C ASN A 286 2.77 11.19 -15.70
N ARG A 287 3.45 11.15 -14.54
CA ARG A 287 4.18 12.28 -13.94
C ARG A 287 5.62 11.89 -13.63
N ASN A 288 6.28 11.31 -14.64
CA ASN A 288 7.69 10.89 -14.55
C ASN A 288 7.92 9.87 -13.42
N ASN A 289 7.07 8.83 -13.34
CA ASN A 289 7.18 7.79 -12.32
C ASN A 289 7.25 8.37 -10.89
N MET A 290 6.27 9.22 -10.59
CA MET A 290 6.21 9.98 -9.34
C MET A 290 6.33 9.03 -8.15
N CYS A 291 7.26 9.32 -7.26
CA CYS A 291 7.59 8.53 -6.07
C CYS A 291 7.84 7.04 -6.34
N ALA A 292 8.37 6.69 -7.52
CA ALA A 292 8.76 5.33 -7.90
C ALA A 292 7.61 4.32 -8.05
N ILE A 293 6.36 4.76 -8.24
CA ILE A 293 5.18 3.87 -8.31
C ILE A 293 5.30 2.70 -9.30
N ALA A 294 6.01 2.89 -10.42
CA ALA A 294 6.26 1.86 -11.44
C ALA A 294 7.68 1.26 -11.37
N SER A 295 8.41 1.49 -10.28
CA SER A 295 9.76 0.94 -10.05
C SER A 295 9.76 -0.39 -9.31
N VAL A 296 8.72 -0.69 -8.53
CA VAL A 296 8.51 -1.99 -7.89
C VAL A 296 7.03 -2.30 -7.92
N ALA A 297 6.58 -2.93 -9.00
CA ALA A 297 5.19 -3.32 -9.16
C ALA A 297 5.07 -4.78 -9.58
N SER A 298 4.05 -5.47 -9.07
CA SER A 298 3.84 -6.88 -9.37
C SER A 298 2.38 -7.33 -9.26
N VAL A 299 2.00 -8.30 -10.08
CA VAL A 299 0.73 -9.03 -9.99
C VAL A 299 1.02 -10.54 -9.92
N PRO A 300 0.65 -11.24 -8.84
CA PRO A 300 0.90 -12.67 -8.72
C PRO A 300 -0.08 -13.49 -9.59
N MET A 301 0.34 -14.66 -10.05
CA MET A 301 -0.53 -15.67 -10.64
C MET A 301 -0.99 -16.62 -9.54
N VAL A 302 -2.30 -16.71 -9.31
CA VAL A 302 -2.86 -17.44 -8.15
C VAL A 302 -3.59 -18.72 -8.56
N GLU A 303 -3.38 -19.77 -7.78
CA GLU A 303 -4.10 -21.05 -7.85
C GLU A 303 -4.61 -21.46 -6.47
N ARG A 304 -5.54 -22.42 -6.42
CA ARG A 304 -5.89 -23.08 -5.17
C ARG A 304 -4.68 -23.90 -4.69
N PHE A 305 -4.41 -23.84 -3.39
CA PHE A 305 -3.44 -24.73 -2.77
C PHE A 305 -4.07 -26.14 -2.64
N PRO A 306 -3.35 -27.20 -3.05
CA PRO A 306 -3.89 -28.56 -3.11
C PRO A 306 -3.96 -29.29 -1.77
#